data_AF-A0A5M8SFD9-F1
#
_entry.id   AF-A0A5M8SFD9-F1
#
_cell.length_a   1.000
_cell.length_b   1.000
_cell.length_c   1.000
_cell.angle_alpha   90.00
_cell.angle_beta   90.00
_cell.angle_gamma   90.00
#
_symmetry.space_group_name_H-M   'P 1'
#
loop_
_entity.id
_entity.type
_entity.pdbx_description
1 polymer ?
#
loop_
_entity_poly.entity_id
_entity_poly.type
_entity_poly.pdbx_seq_one_letter_code
_entity_poly.pdbx_strand_id
1 'polypeptide(L)'
;MTGELGKHLSEEALDDVLIGLGTAESEAHLAGCAACRAKAEAFAGDVRLFNAASAAWSEARGMRPVVVAAEAPVRRMPFALVGSAAAAVLAIAVGVSVGHHRHGTMRGDGGPGAVEDSQTQIAQDNELLQAVSVAISPQEVSPVDEYGLTARHKKHRKAHPK
;
A
#
# COMPACT_ATOMS: atom_id res chain seq x y z
N MET A 1 -11.81 -34.47 -23.43
CA MET A 1 -11.66 -33.04 -23.78
C MET A 1 -12.33 -32.77 -25.13
N THR A 2 -13.61 -33.11 -25.25
CA THR A 2 -14.36 -33.09 -26.53
C THR A 2 -15.84 -33.09 -26.19
N GLY A 3 -16.61 -32.09 -26.64
CA GLY A 3 -18.07 -32.10 -26.51
C GLY A 3 -18.80 -30.77 -26.68
N GLU A 4 -18.39 -29.71 -25.97
CA GLU A 4 -19.03 -28.36 -26.07
C GLU A 4 -18.23 -27.36 -26.93
N LEU A 5 -17.05 -27.78 -27.41
CA LEU A 5 -16.02 -27.00 -28.13
C LEU A 5 -16.44 -26.39 -29.49
N GLY A 6 -17.68 -26.55 -29.94
CA GLY A 6 -18.14 -26.01 -31.23
C GLY A 6 -19.21 -24.92 -31.15
N LYS A 7 -19.82 -24.70 -29.97
CA LYS A 7 -20.98 -23.81 -29.82
C LYS A 7 -20.66 -22.45 -29.19
N HIS A 8 -19.55 -22.40 -28.45
CA HIS A 8 -19.08 -21.22 -27.73
C HIS A 8 -17.63 -20.95 -28.11
N LEU A 9 -17.17 -19.73 -27.86
CA LEU A 9 -15.73 -19.43 -27.87
C LEU A 9 -15.01 -20.37 -26.89
N SER A 10 -13.78 -20.76 -27.24
CA SER A 10 -12.90 -21.36 -26.25
C SER A 10 -12.63 -20.35 -25.13
N GLU A 11 -12.17 -20.83 -23.99
CA GLU A 11 -11.86 -19.98 -22.84
C GLU A 11 -10.78 -18.97 -23.19
N GLU A 12 -9.74 -19.41 -23.90
CA GLU A 12 -8.63 -18.57 -24.36
C GLU A 12 -9.11 -17.48 -25.33
N ALA A 13 -9.96 -17.83 -26.29
CA ALA A 13 -10.53 -16.87 -27.24
C ALA A 13 -11.48 -15.88 -26.58
N LEU A 14 -12.17 -16.29 -25.51
CA LEU A 14 -12.99 -15.38 -24.70
C LEU A 14 -12.08 -14.44 -23.90
N ASP A 15 -11.04 -14.94 -23.25
CA ASP A 15 -10.07 -14.13 -22.51
C ASP A 15 -9.41 -13.08 -23.39
N ASP A 16 -9.01 -13.45 -24.61
CA ASP A 16 -8.47 -12.53 -25.62
C ASP A 16 -9.45 -11.38 -25.91
N VAL A 17 -10.75 -11.67 -26.06
CA VAL A 17 -11.78 -10.62 -26.18
C VAL A 17 -11.81 -9.73 -24.94
N LEU A 18 -11.82 -10.32 -23.73
CA LEU A 18 -11.94 -9.56 -22.48
C LEU A 18 -10.79 -8.58 -22.26
N ILE A 19 -9.59 -8.91 -22.74
CA ILE A 19 -8.39 -8.04 -22.67
C ILE A 19 -8.21 -7.14 -23.91
N GLY A 20 -9.15 -7.15 -24.86
CA GLY A 20 -9.11 -6.30 -26.06
C GLY A 20 -8.22 -6.82 -27.19
N LEU A 21 -7.87 -8.10 -27.18
CA LEU A 21 -7.12 -8.82 -28.22
C LEU A 21 -8.01 -9.74 -29.08
N GLY A 22 -9.33 -9.56 -29.03
CA GLY A 22 -10.28 -10.35 -29.81
C GLY A 22 -10.04 -10.26 -31.32
N THR A 23 -10.28 -11.36 -32.04
CA THR A 23 -10.25 -11.38 -33.51
C THR A 23 -11.63 -11.04 -34.10
N ALA A 24 -11.68 -10.76 -35.40
CA ALA A 24 -12.94 -10.50 -36.11
C ALA A 24 -13.91 -11.70 -36.03
N GLU A 25 -13.39 -12.92 -36.02
CA GLU A 25 -14.18 -14.14 -35.83
C GLU A 25 -14.80 -14.21 -34.43
N SER A 26 -14.03 -13.84 -33.39
CA SER A 26 -14.53 -13.81 -32.01
C SER A 26 -15.61 -12.74 -31.84
N GLU A 27 -15.44 -11.56 -32.43
CA GLU A 27 -16.45 -10.50 -32.43
C GLU A 27 -17.74 -10.93 -33.17
N ALA A 28 -17.60 -11.53 -34.35
CA ALA A 28 -18.73 -12.08 -35.10
C ALA A 28 -19.46 -13.17 -34.29
N HIS A 29 -18.73 -14.01 -33.55
CA HIS A 29 -19.33 -14.99 -32.67
C HIS A 29 -20.14 -14.33 -31.53
N LEU A 30 -19.61 -13.29 -30.88
CA LEU A 30 -20.33 -12.57 -29.82
C LEU A 30 -21.63 -11.91 -30.32
N ALA A 31 -21.63 -11.44 -31.58
CA ALA A 31 -22.84 -10.95 -32.24
C ALA A 31 -23.90 -12.04 -32.44
N GLY A 32 -23.49 -13.31 -32.59
CA GLY A 32 -24.39 -14.45 -32.78
C GLY A 32 -24.72 -15.26 -31.51
N CYS A 33 -23.89 -15.21 -30.47
CA CYS A 33 -23.96 -16.10 -29.31
C CYS A 33 -24.28 -15.35 -28.02
N ALA A 34 -25.54 -15.43 -27.58
CA ALA A 34 -26.03 -14.74 -26.38
C ALA A 34 -25.28 -15.16 -25.09
N ALA A 35 -24.90 -16.42 -24.95
CA ALA A 35 -24.20 -16.91 -23.77
C ALA A 35 -22.79 -16.33 -23.63
N CYS A 36 -22.00 -16.30 -24.73
CA CYS A 36 -20.68 -15.70 -24.72
C CYS A 36 -20.76 -14.18 -24.50
N ARG A 37 -21.77 -13.53 -25.09
CA ARG A 37 -22.02 -12.10 -24.88
C ARG A 37 -22.34 -11.79 -23.42
N ALA A 38 -23.21 -12.57 -22.78
CA ALA A 38 -23.56 -12.39 -21.37
C ALA A 38 -22.31 -12.49 -20.47
N LYS A 39 -21.37 -13.39 -20.75
CA LYS A 39 -20.09 -13.48 -20.02
C LYS A 39 -19.24 -12.22 -20.20
N ALA A 40 -19.10 -11.74 -21.45
CA ALA A 40 -18.33 -10.53 -21.74
C ALA A 40 -18.95 -9.28 -21.11
N GLU A 41 -20.28 -9.15 -21.15
CA GLU A 41 -21.01 -8.05 -20.53
C GLU A 41 -20.91 -8.06 -19.00
N ALA A 42 -20.97 -9.25 -18.38
CA ALA A 42 -20.79 -9.41 -16.94
C ALA A 42 -19.40 -8.94 -16.50
N PHE A 43 -18.34 -9.44 -17.16
CA PHE A 43 -16.97 -9.01 -16.88
C PHE A 43 -16.79 -7.50 -17.08
N ALA A 44 -17.30 -6.94 -18.17
CA ALA A 44 -17.26 -5.49 -18.41
C ALA A 44 -18.00 -4.70 -17.32
N GLY A 45 -19.08 -5.26 -16.76
CA GLY A 45 -19.79 -4.74 -15.59
C GLY A 45 -18.91 -4.69 -14.35
N ASP A 46 -18.22 -5.78 -14.05
CA ASP A 46 -17.32 -5.88 -12.89
C ASP A 46 -16.15 -4.90 -12.99
N VAL A 47 -15.55 -4.77 -14.19
CA VAL A 47 -14.48 -3.77 -14.44
C VAL A 47 -14.97 -2.35 -14.21
N ARG A 48 -16.19 -2.01 -14.67
CA ARG A 48 -16.78 -0.68 -14.41
C ARG A 48 -17.00 -0.43 -12.93
N LEU A 49 -17.50 -1.43 -12.20
CA LEU A 49 -17.72 -1.34 -10.76
C LEU A 49 -16.40 -1.14 -10.02
N PHE A 50 -15.37 -1.92 -10.36
CA PHE A 50 -14.03 -1.79 -9.80
C PHE A 50 -13.44 -0.40 -10.05
N ASN A 51 -13.54 0.11 -11.27
CA ASN A 51 -13.04 1.45 -11.62
C ASN A 51 -13.78 2.55 -10.84
N ALA A 52 -15.10 2.45 -10.71
CA ALA A 52 -15.90 3.40 -9.92
C ALA A 52 -15.51 3.37 -8.45
N ALA A 53 -15.34 2.18 -7.87
CA ALA A 53 -14.91 2.03 -6.47
C ALA A 53 -13.50 2.58 -6.24
N SER A 54 -12.57 2.33 -7.18
CA SER A 54 -11.20 2.84 -7.12
C SER A 54 -11.15 4.36 -7.21
N ALA A 55 -11.93 4.95 -8.10
CA ALA A 55 -12.08 6.40 -8.22
C ALA A 55 -12.62 7.00 -6.91
N ALA A 56 -13.73 6.47 -6.40
CA ALA A 56 -14.33 6.93 -5.15
C ALA A 56 -13.36 6.81 -3.96
N TRP A 57 -12.59 5.74 -3.88
CA TRP A 57 -11.57 5.53 -2.85
C TRP A 57 -10.43 6.56 -2.95
N SER A 58 -10.00 6.89 -4.17
CA SER A 58 -8.94 7.88 -4.40
C SER A 58 -9.40 9.30 -4.09
N GLU A 59 -10.65 9.64 -4.43
CA GLU A 59 -11.24 10.96 -4.16
C GLU A 59 -11.52 11.16 -2.68
N ALA A 60 -11.95 10.11 -1.96
CA ALA A 60 -12.18 10.16 -0.52
C ALA A 60 -10.90 10.43 0.27
N ARG A 61 -9.75 9.98 -0.24
CA ARG A 61 -8.42 10.34 0.26
C ARG A 61 -8.04 11.71 -0.30
N GLY A 62 -8.71 12.76 0.18
CA GLY A 62 -8.40 14.13 -0.24
C GLY A 62 -6.89 14.34 -0.29
N MET A 63 -6.40 14.81 -1.45
CA MET A 63 -4.97 15.01 -1.71
C MET A 63 -4.43 15.91 -0.60
N ARG A 64 -3.69 15.33 0.37
CA ARG A 64 -3.09 16.12 1.43
C ARG A 64 -2.17 17.13 0.74
N PRO A 65 -2.37 18.44 0.93
CA PRO A 65 -1.43 19.41 0.38
C PRO A 65 -0.06 19.03 0.92
N VAL A 66 0.88 18.81 0.00
CA VAL A 66 2.28 18.65 0.36
C VAL A 66 2.69 19.99 0.95
N VAL A 67 2.66 20.07 2.28
CA VAL A 67 3.11 21.26 2.99
C VAL A 67 4.62 21.27 2.82
N VAL A 68 5.11 22.05 1.86
CA VAL A 68 6.53 22.32 1.72
C VAL A 68 6.93 23.04 3.00
N ALA A 69 7.58 22.32 3.91
CA ALA A 69 8.06 22.90 5.16
C ALA A 69 8.94 24.09 4.80
N ALA A 70 8.52 25.29 5.20
CA ALA A 70 9.39 26.46 5.11
C ALA A 70 10.66 26.14 5.90
N GLU A 71 11.82 26.23 5.26
CA GLU A 71 13.11 25.90 5.86
C GLU A 71 13.24 26.63 7.20
N ALA A 72 13.20 25.87 8.29
CA ALA A 72 13.44 26.43 9.61
C ALA A 72 14.88 26.96 9.64
N PRO A 73 15.13 28.17 10.16
CA PRO A 73 16.50 28.69 10.25
C PRO A 73 17.34 27.73 11.09
N VAL A 74 18.36 27.14 10.47
CA VAL A 74 19.30 26.22 11.13
C VAL A 74 20.06 26.99 12.20
N ARG A 75 19.56 26.93 13.44
CA ARG A 75 20.25 27.48 14.60
C ARG A 75 21.39 26.53 14.94
N ARG A 76 22.61 26.89 14.52
CA ARG A 76 23.84 26.15 14.85
C ARG A 76 23.95 26.00 16.37
N MET A 77 23.63 24.82 16.90
CA MET A 77 23.94 24.48 18.28
C MET A 77 25.43 24.11 18.40
N PRO A 78 26.13 24.60 19.44
CA PRO A 78 27.52 24.23 19.68
C PRO A 78 27.63 22.74 20.06
N PHE A 79 28.58 22.06 19.43
CA PHE A 79 28.90 20.62 19.50
C PHE A 79 29.25 20.03 20.89
N ALA A 80 28.97 20.71 21.99
CA ALA A 80 29.46 20.32 23.32
C ALA A 80 28.61 19.26 24.05
N LEU A 81 27.50 18.78 23.48
CA LEU A 81 26.52 17.94 24.19
C LEU A 81 26.18 16.60 23.51
N VAL A 82 27.07 16.05 22.68
CA VAL A 82 26.87 14.71 22.05
C VAL A 82 27.48 13.56 22.88
N GLY A 83 28.13 13.85 24.02
CA GLY A 83 28.90 12.87 24.79
C GLY A 83 28.13 11.95 25.76
N SER A 84 26.83 12.11 25.98
CA SER A 84 26.13 11.44 27.10
C SER A 84 25.05 10.41 26.73
N ALA A 85 24.88 10.02 25.46
CA ALA A 85 23.83 9.07 25.06
C ALA A 85 24.24 7.59 25.09
N ALA A 86 25.55 7.28 25.10
CA ALA A 86 26.03 5.89 25.02
C ALA A 86 25.81 5.07 26.30
N ALA A 87 25.62 5.71 27.46
CA ALA A 87 25.45 5.00 28.73
C ALA A 87 24.02 4.46 28.96
N ALA A 88 23.00 5.07 28.35
CA ALA A 88 21.60 4.69 28.58
C ALA A 88 21.19 3.40 27.84
N VAL A 89 21.79 3.14 26.66
CA VAL A 89 21.46 1.95 25.84
C VAL A 89 21.98 0.66 26.47
N LEU A 90 23.12 0.70 27.18
CA LEU A 90 23.70 -0.48 27.82
C LEU A 90 22.87 -0.95 29.05
N ALA A 91 22.19 -0.03 29.75
CA ALA A 91 21.37 -0.36 30.91
C ALA A 91 20.05 -1.08 30.53
N ILE A 92 19.49 -0.81 29.35
CA ILE A 92 18.25 -1.44 28.87
C ILE A 92 18.51 -2.88 28.40
N ALA A 93 19.67 -3.15 27.79
CA ALA A 93 20.01 -4.48 27.25
C ALA A 93 20.21 -5.56 28.34
N VAL A 94 20.66 -5.19 29.54
CA VAL A 94 20.88 -6.15 30.64
C VAL A 94 19.58 -6.43 31.42
N GLY A 95 18.65 -5.48 31.50
CA GLY A 95 17.41 -5.62 32.26
C GLY A 95 16.38 -6.58 31.64
N VAL A 96 16.32 -6.67 30.30
CA VAL A 96 15.29 -7.46 29.59
C VAL A 96 15.57 -8.97 29.64
N SER A 97 16.84 -9.39 29.66
CA SER A 97 17.20 -10.82 29.62
C SER A 97 16.86 -11.61 30.89
N VAL A 98 16.62 -10.96 32.03
CA VAL A 98 16.25 -11.66 33.29
C VAL A 98 14.73 -11.87 33.43
N GLY A 99 13.90 -11.09 32.71
CA GLY A 99 12.44 -11.15 32.83
C GLY A 99 11.77 -12.30 32.05
N HIS A 100 12.42 -12.81 31.00
CA HIS A 100 11.74 -13.70 30.04
C HIS A 100 11.75 -15.20 30.41
N HIS A 101 12.38 -15.60 31.52
CA HIS A 101 12.46 -17.00 31.97
C HIS A 101 11.29 -17.48 32.86
N ARG A 102 10.16 -16.76 32.90
CA ARG A 102 9.00 -17.13 33.74
C ARG A 102 7.67 -17.30 33.01
N HIS A 103 7.67 -17.81 31.78
CA HIS A 103 6.44 -18.36 31.17
C HIS A 103 6.56 -19.87 31.02
N GLY A 104 6.28 -20.56 32.14
CA GLY A 104 6.02 -21.98 32.19
C GLY A 104 4.54 -22.27 32.05
N THR A 105 4.27 -23.31 31.25
CA THR A 105 3.08 -24.17 31.19
C THR A 105 1.94 -23.74 30.26
N MET A 106 1.99 -24.33 29.06
CA MET A 106 0.82 -24.66 28.25
C MET A 106 -0.15 -25.54 29.04
N ARG A 107 -1.45 -25.27 28.89
CA ARG A 107 -2.53 -26.24 29.11
C ARG A 107 -3.59 -26.01 28.05
N GLY A 108 -3.65 -26.92 27.07
CA GLY A 108 -4.76 -26.99 26.14
C GLY A 108 -5.92 -27.77 26.76
N ASP A 109 -7.14 -27.34 26.47
CA ASP A 109 -8.30 -28.23 26.24
C ASP A 109 -9.49 -27.43 25.67
N GLY A 110 -10.20 -28.01 24.68
CA GLY A 110 -11.64 -27.76 24.49
C GLY A 110 -12.14 -26.96 23.27
N GLY A 111 -12.40 -27.64 22.15
CA GLY A 111 -13.65 -27.56 21.35
C GLY A 111 -13.94 -26.32 20.45
N PRO A 112 -14.72 -26.47 19.36
CA PRO A 112 -15.10 -25.38 18.47
C PRO A 112 -16.26 -24.59 19.09
N GLY A 113 -15.92 -23.67 20.00
CA GLY A 113 -16.84 -22.65 20.49
C GLY A 113 -16.84 -21.45 19.55
N ALA A 114 -18.03 -20.91 19.27
CA ALA A 114 -18.22 -19.67 18.53
C ALA A 114 -17.24 -18.60 19.01
N VAL A 115 -16.49 -18.01 18.08
CA VAL A 115 -15.56 -16.91 18.34
C VAL A 115 -16.41 -15.68 18.69
N GLU A 116 -16.76 -15.57 19.96
CA GLU A 116 -17.25 -14.33 20.53
C GLU A 116 -16.03 -13.41 20.64
N ASP A 117 -15.81 -12.64 19.57
CA ASP A 117 -14.68 -11.74 19.44
C ASP A 117 -14.78 -10.66 20.53
N SER A 118 -14.09 -10.89 21.65
CA SER A 118 -14.17 -10.02 22.80
C SER A 118 -13.68 -8.62 22.39
N GLN A 119 -14.31 -7.55 22.89
CA GLN A 119 -13.87 -6.19 22.54
C GLN A 119 -12.38 -5.93 22.85
N THR A 120 -11.83 -6.68 23.81
CA THR A 120 -10.40 -6.71 24.13
C THR A 120 -9.54 -7.30 23.01
N GLN A 121 -10.00 -8.36 22.35
CA GLN A 121 -9.33 -8.96 21.20
C GLN A 121 -9.35 -8.02 19.99
N ILE A 122 -10.50 -7.39 19.72
CA ILE A 122 -10.63 -6.37 18.65
C ILE A 122 -9.70 -5.18 18.90
N ALA A 123 -9.55 -4.72 20.15
CA ALA A 123 -8.62 -3.64 20.49
C ALA A 123 -7.16 -4.04 20.25
N GLN A 124 -6.80 -5.27 20.61
CA GLN A 124 -5.46 -5.81 20.42
C GLN A 124 -5.12 -6.00 18.93
N ASP A 125 -6.07 -6.47 18.14
CA ASP A 125 -5.92 -6.61 16.68
C ASP A 125 -5.78 -5.25 15.99
N ASN A 126 -6.53 -4.25 16.43
CA ASN A 126 -6.39 -2.88 15.92
C ASN A 126 -5.02 -2.27 16.24
N GLU A 127 -4.48 -2.52 17.43
CA GLU A 127 -3.13 -2.08 17.80
C GLU A 127 -2.06 -2.75 16.91
N LEU A 128 -2.22 -4.06 16.66
CA LEU A 128 -1.33 -4.80 15.77
C LEU A 128 -1.38 -4.26 14.33
N LEU A 129 -2.58 -4.02 13.78
CA LEU A 129 -2.74 -3.47 12.44
C LEU A 129 -2.15 -2.05 12.32
N GLN A 130 -2.27 -1.23 13.37
CA GLN A 130 -1.63 0.08 13.41
C GLN A 130 -0.10 -0.04 13.41
N ALA A 131 0.47 -0.92 14.22
CA ALA A 131 1.91 -1.15 14.26
C ALA A 131 2.45 -1.62 12.89
N VAL A 132 1.72 -2.51 12.22
CA VAL A 132 2.05 -2.95 10.85
C VAL A 132 1.94 -1.80 9.86
N SER A 133 0.91 -0.97 9.94
CA SER A 133 0.74 0.19 9.04
C SER A 133 1.87 1.21 9.18
N VAL A 134 2.39 1.39 10.41
CA VAL A 134 3.54 2.27 10.70
C VAL A 134 4.83 1.66 10.16
N ALA A 135 5.00 0.33 10.29
CA ALA A 135 6.19 -0.36 9.81
C ALA A 135 6.28 -0.46 8.27
N ILE A 136 5.14 -0.59 7.59
CA ILE A 136 5.07 -0.77 6.13
C ILE A 136 4.97 0.57 5.39
N SER A 137 4.48 1.64 6.04
CA SER A 137 4.46 2.98 5.43
C SER A 137 5.91 3.40 5.12
N PRO A 138 6.34 3.40 3.85
CA PRO A 138 7.69 3.77 3.53
C PRO A 138 7.90 5.22 3.95
N GLN A 139 8.98 5.49 4.68
CA GLN A 139 9.55 6.83 4.70
C GLN A 139 10.08 7.09 3.29
N GLU A 140 9.19 7.48 2.37
CA GLU A 140 9.55 7.82 1.00
C GLU A 140 10.48 9.04 1.06
N VAL A 141 11.78 8.78 0.93
CA VAL A 141 12.72 9.81 0.48
C VAL A 141 12.27 10.13 -0.93
N SER A 142 11.73 11.34 -1.12
CA SER A 142 11.29 11.81 -2.43
C SER A 142 12.45 11.66 -3.42
N PRO A 143 12.28 10.97 -4.58
CA PRO A 143 13.35 10.81 -5.58
C PRO A 143 13.93 12.15 -6.07
N VAL A 144 13.20 13.24 -5.86
CA VAL A 144 13.63 14.61 -6.17
C VAL A 144 14.88 15.02 -5.37
N ASP A 145 15.05 14.49 -4.15
CA ASP A 145 16.20 14.74 -3.29
C ASP A 145 17.45 13.96 -3.75
N GLU A 146 17.25 12.77 -4.32
CA GLU A 146 18.34 11.91 -4.83
C GLU A 146 19.02 12.51 -6.08
N TYR A 147 18.25 13.21 -6.93
CA TYR A 147 18.76 13.79 -8.17
C TYR A 147 19.15 15.27 -8.09
N GLY A 148 19.11 15.90 -6.90
CA GLY A 148 19.59 17.27 -6.69
C GLY A 148 18.91 18.32 -7.58
N LEU A 149 17.67 18.09 -7.98
CA LEU A 149 16.92 18.93 -8.93
C LEU A 149 16.46 20.28 -8.34
N THR A 150 16.79 20.60 -7.09
CA THR A 150 16.55 21.91 -6.51
C THR A 150 17.44 22.95 -7.21
N ALA A 151 16.84 23.64 -8.17
CA ALA A 151 17.46 24.63 -9.04
C ALA A 151 18.34 25.64 -8.28
N ARG A 152 19.62 25.67 -8.65
CA ARG A 152 20.56 26.76 -8.35
C ARG A 152 20.07 28.06 -9.00
N HIS A 153 19.19 28.81 -8.33
CA HIS A 153 18.98 30.22 -8.65
C HIS A 153 20.16 31.05 -8.11
N LYS A 154 21.26 31.08 -8.89
CA LYS A 154 22.34 32.06 -8.67
C LYS A 154 21.77 33.46 -8.89
N LYS A 155 21.48 34.19 -7.82
CA LYS A 155 21.26 35.66 -7.86
C LYS A 155 22.53 36.33 -8.38
N HIS A 156 22.55 36.70 -9.67
CA HIS A 156 23.52 37.64 -10.21
C HIS A 156 23.25 39.03 -9.60
N ARG A 157 24.02 39.42 -8.59
CA ARG A 157 24.11 40.83 -8.16
C ARG A 157 24.82 41.61 -9.26
N LYS A 158 24.09 42.46 -9.98
CA LYS A 158 24.69 43.49 -10.85
C LYS A 158 25.38 44.53 -9.94
N ALA A 159 26.70 44.67 -10.08
CA ALA A 159 27.45 45.77 -9.49
C ALA A 159 27.23 47.02 -10.35
N HIS A 160 26.73 48.10 -9.73
CA HIS A 160 26.72 49.44 -10.33
C HIS A 160 28.05 50.13 -10.02
N PRO A 161 28.81 50.60 -11.03
CA PRO A 161 29.94 51.48 -10.79
C PRO A 161 29.46 52.93 -10.57
N LYS A 162 30.22 53.66 -9.74
CA LYS A 162 30.07 55.12 -9.51
C LYS A 162 30.85 55.91 -10.54
#